data_AF-A0A2V6FUC2-F1
#
_entry.id   AF-A0A2V6FUC2-F1
#
_cell.length_a   1.000
_cell.length_b   1.000
_cell.length_c   1.000
_cell.angle_alpha   90.00
_cell.angle_beta   90.00
_cell.angle_gamma   90.00
#
_symmetry.space_group_name_H-M   'P 1'
#
loop_
_entity.id
_entity.type
_entity.pdbx_description
1 polymer ?
#
loop_
_entity_poly.entity_id
_entity_poly.type
_entity_poly.pdbx_seq_one_letter_code
_entity_poly.pdbx_strand_id
1 'polypeptide(L)' 'MASDAPLICPRCKVPLKEVRTSDGVFWACDNCGGRAVTVELLRNRFTPESINPLWL' A
#
# COMPACT_ATOMS: atom_id res chain seq x y z
N MET A 1 -18.62 8.74 8.52
CA MET A 1 -18.16 8.74 7.12
C MET A 1 -16.68 9.02 7.14
N ALA A 2 -15.84 8.03 6.79
CA ALA A 2 -14.40 8.26 6.68
C ALA A 2 -14.16 9.25 5.54
N SER A 3 -13.46 10.34 5.85
CA SER A 3 -13.11 11.40 4.92
C SER A 3 -12.46 10.78 3.68
N ASP A 4 -12.98 11.09 2.49
CA ASP A 4 -12.47 10.62 1.18
C ASP A 4 -11.17 11.36 0.79
N ALA A 5 -10.27 11.50 1.76
CA ALA A 5 -8.99 12.15 1.54
C ALA A 5 -8.08 11.18 0.75
N PRO A 6 -7.55 11.59 -0.41
CA PRO A 6 -6.69 10.73 -1.21
C PRO A 6 -5.43 10.39 -0.42
N LEU A 7 -5.01 9.11 -0.47
CA LEU A 7 -3.73 8.70 0.10
C LEU A 7 -2.60 9.38 -0.66
N ILE A 8 -1.76 10.14 0.05
CA ILE A 8 -0.67 10.91 -0.55
C ILE A 8 0.66 10.16 -0.39
N CYS A 9 1.44 10.09 -1.46
CA CYS A 9 2.79 9.55 -1.40
C CYS A 9 3.67 10.42 -0.46
N PRO A 10 4.28 9.86 0.60
CA PRO A 10 5.07 10.65 1.54
C PRO A 10 6.32 11.25 0.92
N ARG A 11 6.87 10.60 -0.12
CA ARG A 11 8.07 11.05 -0.86
C ARG A 11 7.74 12.10 -1.93
N CYS A 12 6.75 11.84 -2.76
CA CYS A 12 6.45 12.67 -3.93
C CYS A 12 5.36 13.73 -3.70
N LYS A 13 4.61 13.62 -2.60
CA LYS A 13 3.48 14.51 -2.26
C LYS A 13 2.36 14.56 -3.31
N VAL A 14 2.25 13.51 -4.13
CA VAL A 14 1.17 13.32 -5.11
C VAL A 14 0.18 12.25 -4.65
N PRO A 15 -1.09 12.28 -5.09
CA PRO A 15 -2.05 11.22 -4.84
C PRO A 15 -1.56 9.86 -5.35
N LEU A 16 -1.73 8.82 -4.54
CA LEU A 16 -1.50 7.44 -4.96
C LEU A 16 -2.69 6.96 -5.79
N LYS A 17 -2.42 6.13 -6.80
CA LYS A 17 -3.45 5.50 -7.63
C LYS A 17 -3.85 4.17 -7.04
N GLU A 18 -5.15 3.93 -6.95
CA GLU A 18 -5.68 2.63 -6.57
C GLU A 18 -5.39 1.58 -7.65
N VAL A 19 -4.88 0.43 -7.23
CA VAL A 19 -4.60 -0.74 -8.06
C VAL A 19 -5.34 -1.93 -7.46
N ARG A 20 -6.21 -2.55 -8.26
CA ARG A 20 -6.99 -3.72 -7.88
C ARG A 20 -6.36 -4.98 -8.47
N THR A 21 -6.21 -6.01 -7.64
CA THR A 21 -5.71 -7.33 -8.04
C THR A 21 -6.70 -8.41 -7.59
N SER A 22 -6.45 -9.68 -7.95
CA SER A 22 -7.23 -10.82 -7.44
C SER A 22 -7.17 -10.94 -5.92
N ASP A 23 -6.08 -10.46 -5.32
CA ASP A 23 -5.74 -10.68 -3.92
C ASP A 23 -6.14 -9.48 -3.04
N GLY A 24 -6.59 -8.37 -3.64
CA GLY A 24 -7.10 -7.20 -2.92
C GLY A 24 -6.80 -5.86 -3.61
N VAL A 25 -6.73 -4.80 -2.80
CA VAL A 25 -6.50 -3.42 -3.25
C VAL A 25 -5.24 -2.85 -2.60
N PHE A 26 -4.43 -2.16 -3.39
CA PHE A 26 -3.32 -1.36 -2.90
C PHE A 26 -3.23 -0.03 -3.66
N TRP A 27 -2.39 0.90 -3.19
CA TRP A 27 -2.19 2.18 -3.85
C TRP A 27 -0.73 2.38 -4.25
N ALA A 28 -0.48 2.84 -5.48
CA ALA A 28 0.85 2.99 -6.05
C ALA A 28 1.15 4.45 -6.43
N CYS A 29 2.40 4.86 -6.23
CA CYS A 29 2.93 6.13 -6.71
C CYS A 29 3.56 5.92 -8.09
N ASP A 30 3.03 6.61 -9.10
CA ASP A 30 3.56 6.52 -10.48
C ASP A 30 4.94 7.18 -10.64
N ASN A 31 5.36 8.01 -9.69
CA ASN A 31 6.64 8.73 -9.80
C ASN A 31 7.81 7.98 -9.16
N CYS A 32 7.63 7.42 -7.95
CA CYS A 32 8.73 6.76 -7.22
C CYS A 32 8.53 5.26 -7.00
N GLY A 33 7.43 4.66 -7.48
CA GLY A 33 7.11 3.25 -7.27
C GLY A 33 6.75 2.87 -5.83
N GLY A 34 6.61 3.86 -4.94
CA GLY A 34 6.18 3.64 -3.55
C GLY A 34 4.75 3.11 -3.48
N ARG A 35 4.47 2.27 -2.49
CA ARG A 35 3.16 1.61 -2.33
C ARG A 35 2.59 1.82 -0.93
N ALA A 36 1.28 2.02 -0.84
CA ALA A 36 0.51 1.87 0.37
C ALA A 36 -0.35 0.61 0.24
N VAL A 37 -0.35 -0.24 1.27
CA VAL A 37 -1.00 -1.56 1.26
C VAL A 37 -1.70 -1.77 2.60
N THR A 38 -2.78 -2.55 2.61
CA THR A 38 -3.40 -2.98 3.88
C THR A 38 -2.56 -4.08 4.53
N VAL A 39 -2.63 -4.17 5.87
CA VAL A 39 -1.93 -5.23 6.62
C VAL A 39 -2.46 -6.62 6.24
N GLU A 40 -3.76 -6.72 5.95
CA GLU A 40 -4.39 -7.96 5.47
C GLU A 40 -3.76 -8.46 4.17
N LEU A 41 -3.62 -7.58 3.17
CA LEU A 41 -3.00 -7.94 1.89
C LEU A 41 -1.55 -8.40 2.07
N LEU A 42 -0.78 -7.73 2.95
CA LEU A 42 0.59 -8.13 3.27
C LEU A 42 0.66 -9.54 3.86
N ARG A 43 -0.22 -9.84 4.83
CA ARG A 43 -0.26 -11.15 5.52
C ARG A 43 -0.72 -12.28 4.61
N ASN A 44 -1.62 -12.01 3.66
CA ASN A 44 -2.11 -13.01 2.73
C ASN A 44 -1.14 -13.28 1.58
N ARG A 45 -0.34 -12.28 1.17
CA ARG A 45 0.51 -12.37 -0.02
C ARG A 45 1.94 -12.85 0.23
N PHE A 46 2.49 -12.56 1.40
CA PHE A 46 3.90 -12.79 1.71
C PHE A 46 4.06 -13.74 2.89
N THR A 47 5.20 -14.42 2.95
CA THR A 47 5.50 -15.31 4.08
C THR A 47 5.79 -14.51 5.35
N PRO A 48 5.57 -15.10 6.55
CA PRO A 48 5.90 -14.44 7.81
C PRO A 48 7.35 -13.96 7.89
N GLU A 49 8.30 -14.72 7.33
CA GLU A 49 9.73 -14.38 7.31
C GLU A 49 10.00 -13.09 6.50
N SER A 50 9.17 -12.81 5.49
CA SER A 50 9.29 -11.62 4.65
C SER A 50 8.62 -10.38 5.27
N ILE A 51 7.55 -10.56 6.06
CA ILE A 51 6.73 -9.46 6.61
C ILE A 51 7.17 -9.03 8.00
N ASN A 52 7.53 -9.98 8.87
CA ASN A 52 7.84 -9.67 10.26
C ASN A 52 8.99 -8.66 10.43
N PRO A 53 10.05 -8.66 9.61
CA PRO A 53 11.12 -7.68 9.73
C PRO A 53 10.71 -6.22 9.47
N LEU A 54 9.54 -5.97 8.87
CA LEU A 54 9.07 -4.60 8.60
C LEU A 54 8.63 -3.85 9.87
N TRP A 55 8.48 -4.56 10.99
CA TRP A 55 8.00 -4.02 12.28
C TRP A 55 9.10 -3.88 13.33
N LEU A 56 10.34 -4.24 12.99
CA LEU A 56 11.51 -4.18 13.88
C LEU A 56 12.15 -2.79 13.88
#